data_AF-A0AAW5KVT1-F1
#
_entry.id   AF-A0AAW5KVT1-F1
#
_cell.length_a   1.000
_cell.length_b   1.000
_cell.length_c   1.000
_cell.angle_alpha   90.00
_cell.angle_beta   90.00
_cell.angle_gamma   90.00
#
_symmetry.space_group_name_H-M   'P 1'
#
loop_
_entity.id
_entity.type
_entity.pdbx_description
1 polymer ?
#
loop_
_entity_poly.entity_id
_entity_poly.type
_entity_poly.pdbx_seq_one_letter_code
_entity_poly.pdbx_strand_id
1 'polypeptide(L)'
;MSVHVIKKEEINLLLYEWYREIRSQNFSKAKELKQSIDTKVNSMEEDRKNTEFYSLVDFRFKMLSAEFYPHQSDISKNDLRKMKLDEAPSDESLLYYYHFFKASHATVNGDFKVAEKHYGIAESFLGNIQDPIEKAEFNFKLSSYYYHVCQPILVIQYATRARNTFEGLYGYSRKVAACDNVLGLACVKLNEFEQAEVYFMSSLDILKKD
;
A
#
# COMPACT_ATOMS: atom_id res chain seq x y z
N MET A 1 17.64 27.75 -17.16
CA MET A 1 17.49 26.40 -16.59
C MET A 1 16.69 26.47 -15.27
N SER A 2 15.53 27.16 -15.21
CA SER A 2 15.36 28.02 -14.03
C SER A 2 14.00 28.19 -13.35
N VAL A 3 12.84 27.77 -13.87
CA VAL A 3 11.58 27.89 -13.10
C VAL A 3 10.70 26.66 -13.27
N HIS A 4 10.53 26.14 -14.49
CA HIS A 4 9.80 24.90 -14.72
C HIS A 4 10.47 23.67 -14.10
N VAL A 5 11.80 23.62 -14.11
CA VAL A 5 12.56 22.51 -13.50
C VAL A 5 12.35 22.47 -11.98
N ILE A 6 12.40 23.63 -11.33
CA ILE A 6 12.19 23.78 -9.88
C ILE A 6 10.76 23.38 -9.49
N LYS A 7 9.74 23.83 -10.24
CA LYS A 7 8.34 23.45 -10.00
C LYS A 7 8.10 21.94 -10.17
N LYS A 8 8.76 21.31 -11.14
CA LYS A 8 8.67 19.86 -11.37
C LYS A 8 9.29 19.05 -10.23
N GLU A 9 10.46 19.46 -9.75
CA GLU A 9 11.12 18.81 -8.60
C GLU A 9 10.30 18.94 -7.31
N GLU A 10 9.70 20.11 -7.07
CA GLU A 10 8.81 20.32 -5.91
C GLU A 10 7.59 19.40 -5.94
N ILE A 11 6.95 19.23 -7.09
CA ILE A 11 5.79 18.33 -7.25
C ILE A 11 6.19 16.87 -7.02
N ASN A 12 7.34 16.44 -7.54
CA ASN A 12 7.85 15.09 -7.32
C ASN A 12 8.01 14.79 -5.83
N LEU A 13 8.66 15.71 -5.11
CA LEU A 13 8.87 15.57 -3.67
C LEU A 13 7.54 15.47 -2.91
N LEU A 14 6.56 16.30 -3.27
CA LEU A 14 5.23 16.26 -2.66
C LEU A 14 4.51 14.93 -2.93
N LEU A 15 4.59 14.37 -4.15
CA LEU A 15 3.99 13.07 -4.48
C LEU A 15 4.64 11.93 -3.69
N TYR A 16 5.97 11.93 -3.58
CA TYR A 16 6.70 10.92 -2.80
C TYR A 16 6.41 11.05 -1.30
N GLU A 17 6.34 12.27 -0.79
CA GLU A 17 5.95 12.54 0.59
C GLU A 17 4.51 12.08 0.86
N TRP A 18 3.58 12.38 -0.04
CA TRP A 18 2.21 11.91 0.08
C TRP A 18 2.14 10.38 0.09
N TYR A 19 2.88 9.71 -0.80
CA TYR A 19 2.95 8.26 -0.81
C TYR A 19 3.57 7.68 0.47
N ARG A 20 4.58 8.34 1.05
CA ARG A 20 5.16 7.97 2.34
C ARG A 20 4.12 8.01 3.46
N GLU A 21 3.35 9.10 3.56
CA GLU A 21 2.31 9.24 4.59
C GLU A 21 1.15 8.23 4.41
N ILE A 22 0.85 7.85 3.17
CA ILE A 22 -0.11 6.78 2.88
C ILE A 22 0.41 5.43 3.41
N ARG A 23 1.69 5.11 3.16
CA ARG A 23 2.29 3.86 3.60
C ARG A 23 2.45 3.78 5.12
N SER A 24 2.73 4.88 5.80
CA SER A 24 2.75 4.94 7.28
C SER A 24 1.35 4.95 7.90
N GLN A 25 0.27 4.93 7.10
CA GLN A 25 -1.13 5.07 7.55
C GLN A 25 -1.39 6.38 8.32
N ASN A 26 -0.64 7.44 8.02
CA ASN A 26 -0.89 8.77 8.55
C ASN A 26 -1.99 9.47 7.75
N PHE A 27 -3.24 9.03 7.97
CA PHE A 27 -4.39 9.48 7.19
C PHE A 27 -4.59 11.01 7.19
N SER A 28 -4.41 11.65 8.35
CA SER A 28 -4.57 13.12 8.47
C SER A 28 -3.57 13.85 7.58
N LYS A 29 -2.28 13.49 7.67
CA LYS A 29 -1.24 14.14 6.86
C LYS A 29 -1.38 13.80 5.38
N ALA A 30 -1.73 12.56 5.05
CA ALA A 30 -2.00 12.16 3.68
C ALA A 30 -3.16 12.95 3.06
N LYS A 31 -4.21 13.25 3.83
CA LYS A 31 -5.34 14.08 3.39
C LYS A 31 -4.94 15.54 3.15
N GLU A 32 -4.14 16.13 4.04
CA GLU A 32 -3.60 17.49 3.86
C GLU A 32 -2.73 17.60 2.60
N LEU A 33 -1.83 16.64 2.40
CA LEU A 33 -0.95 16.60 1.23
C LEU A 33 -1.76 16.44 -0.06
N LYS A 34 -2.79 15.58 -0.06
CA LYS A 34 -3.70 15.44 -1.19
C LYS A 34 -4.32 16.78 -1.57
N GLN A 35 -4.88 17.53 -0.61
CA GLN A 35 -5.49 18.82 -0.89
C GLN A 35 -4.49 19.82 -1.50
N SER A 36 -3.25 19.84 -0.99
CA SER A 36 -2.18 20.67 -1.54
C SER A 36 -1.82 20.28 -2.98
N ILE A 37 -1.69 18.98 -3.25
CA ILE A 37 -1.34 18.46 -4.59
C ILE A 37 -2.47 18.69 -5.58
N ASP A 38 -3.74 18.49 -5.18
CA ASP A 38 -4.91 18.68 -6.04
C ASP A 38 -5.01 20.13 -6.55
N THR A 39 -4.61 21.13 -5.75
CA THR A 39 -4.54 22.54 -6.22
C THR A 39 -3.46 22.79 -7.26
N LYS A 40 -2.47 21.89 -7.36
CA LYS A 40 -1.33 21.98 -8.28
C LYS A 40 -1.45 21.00 -9.46
N VAL A 41 -2.50 20.18 -9.52
CA VAL A 41 -2.62 19.09 -10.50
C VAL A 41 -2.60 19.58 -11.96
N ASN A 42 -3.18 20.75 -12.24
CA ASN A 42 -3.17 21.34 -13.58
C ASN A 42 -1.74 21.66 -14.08
N SER A 43 -0.81 21.92 -13.17
CA SER A 43 0.60 22.13 -13.52
C SER A 43 1.36 20.82 -13.81
N MET A 44 0.74 19.67 -13.53
CA MET A 44 1.29 18.34 -13.77
C MET A 44 0.95 17.80 -15.15
N GLU A 45 -0.04 18.36 -15.85
CA GLU A 45 -0.51 17.85 -17.15
C GLU A 45 0.60 17.82 -18.22
N GLU A 46 1.61 18.69 -18.08
CA GLU A 46 2.79 18.73 -18.95
C GLU A 46 3.80 17.61 -18.64
N ASP A 47 3.70 16.97 -17.46
CA ASP A 47 4.51 15.85 -17.03
C ASP A 47 3.67 14.57 -16.92
N ARG A 48 3.71 13.78 -17.99
CA ARG A 48 2.97 12.52 -18.09
C ARG A 48 3.30 11.55 -16.96
N LYS A 49 4.58 11.40 -16.59
CA LYS A 49 5.01 10.48 -15.54
C LYS A 49 4.40 10.87 -14.19
N ASN A 50 4.46 12.16 -13.86
CA ASN A 50 3.92 12.66 -12.61
C ASN A 50 2.40 12.53 -12.54
N THR A 51 1.72 12.75 -13.67
CA THR A 51 0.27 12.55 -13.78
C THR A 51 -0.13 11.08 -13.59
N GLU A 52 0.63 10.16 -14.20
CA GLU A 52 0.44 8.71 -14.03
C GLU A 52 0.74 8.28 -12.58
N PHE A 53 1.82 8.78 -11.98
CA PHE A 53 2.16 8.48 -10.59
C PHE A 53 1.12 9.04 -9.60
N TYR A 54 0.65 10.27 -9.80
CA TYR A 54 -0.43 10.84 -9.01
C TYR A 54 -1.69 9.97 -9.06
N SER A 55 -2.08 9.50 -10.24
CA SER A 55 -3.27 8.65 -10.41
C SER A 55 -3.14 7.34 -9.62
N LEU A 56 -1.95 6.74 -9.61
CA LEU A 56 -1.63 5.54 -8.83
C LEU A 56 -1.68 5.81 -7.32
N VAL A 57 -1.08 6.91 -6.86
CA VAL A 57 -1.05 7.27 -5.44
C VAL A 57 -2.44 7.68 -4.94
N ASP A 58 -3.24 8.37 -5.75
CA ASP A 58 -4.64 8.70 -5.43
C ASP A 58 -5.48 7.43 -5.27
N PHE A 59 -5.27 6.44 -6.15
CA PHE A 59 -5.90 5.14 -6.00
C PHE A 59 -5.53 4.47 -4.68
N ARG A 60 -4.24 4.45 -4.33
CA ARG A 60 -3.78 3.91 -3.04
C ARG A 60 -4.34 4.68 -1.85
N PHE A 61 -4.50 6.01 -1.95
CA PHE A 61 -5.12 6.85 -0.93
C PHE A 61 -6.61 6.55 -0.76
N LYS A 62 -7.35 6.31 -1.85
CA LYS A 62 -8.75 5.85 -1.76
C LYS A 62 -8.85 4.50 -1.06
N MET A 63 -7.93 3.57 -1.33
CA MET A 63 -7.86 2.30 -0.61
C MET A 63 -7.62 2.49 0.88
N LEU A 64 -6.68 3.36 1.27
CA LEU A 64 -6.48 3.72 2.68
C LEU A 64 -7.74 4.36 3.28
N SER A 65 -8.38 5.27 2.57
CA SER A 65 -9.62 5.93 3.02
C SER A 65 -10.72 4.89 3.29
N ALA A 66 -10.78 3.83 2.47
CA ALA A 66 -11.74 2.76 2.66
C ALA A 66 -11.47 1.87 3.87
N GLU A 67 -10.21 1.72 4.26
CA GLU A 67 -9.84 1.06 5.52
C GLU A 67 -10.36 1.87 6.75
N PHE A 68 -10.42 3.21 6.68
CA PHE A 68 -10.89 4.07 7.78
C PHE A 68 -12.39 4.35 7.77
N TYR A 69 -13.02 4.42 6.58
CA TYR A 69 -14.42 4.81 6.42
C TYR A 69 -15.17 3.83 5.50
N PRO A 70 -15.30 2.54 5.86
CA PRO A 70 -15.79 1.49 4.96
C PRO A 70 -17.21 1.71 4.43
N HIS A 71 -18.04 2.46 5.16
CA HIS A 71 -19.41 2.78 4.76
C HIS A 71 -19.54 4.04 3.88
N GLN A 72 -18.44 4.73 3.58
CA GLN A 72 -18.42 6.00 2.85
C GLN A 72 -17.52 5.96 1.60
N SER A 73 -16.96 4.81 1.28
CA SER A 73 -15.77 4.69 0.42
C SER A 73 -15.86 3.49 -0.53
N ASP A 74 -16.95 3.39 -1.27
CA ASP A 74 -16.96 2.46 -2.40
C ASP A 74 -16.00 2.97 -3.48
N ILE A 75 -14.86 2.30 -3.64
CA ILE A 75 -14.03 2.44 -4.83
C ILE A 75 -14.82 1.81 -5.96
N SER A 76 -15.57 2.64 -6.68
CA SER A 76 -16.43 2.15 -7.75
C SER A 76 -15.59 1.69 -8.94
N LYS A 77 -16.14 0.82 -9.79
CA LYS A 77 -15.55 0.52 -11.11
C LYS A 77 -15.35 1.80 -11.96
N ASN A 78 -16.13 2.84 -11.69
CA ASN A 78 -15.97 4.14 -12.33
C ASN A 78 -14.75 4.91 -11.78
N ASP A 79 -14.35 4.73 -10.53
CA ASP A 79 -13.11 5.30 -9.99
C ASP A 79 -11.88 4.68 -10.67
N LEU A 80 -11.88 3.35 -10.87
CA LEU A 80 -10.82 2.64 -11.60
C LEU A 80 -10.68 3.15 -13.05
N ARG A 81 -11.81 3.31 -13.74
CA ARG A 81 -11.86 3.87 -15.11
C ARG A 81 -11.39 5.32 -15.17
N LYS A 82 -11.85 6.16 -14.23
CA LYS A 82 -11.44 7.58 -14.13
C LYS A 82 -9.95 7.73 -13.86
N MET A 83 -9.34 6.78 -13.14
CA MET A 83 -7.91 6.74 -12.84
C MET A 83 -7.07 6.15 -13.98
N LYS A 84 -7.68 5.80 -15.13
CA LYS A 84 -7.04 5.11 -16.26
C LYS A 84 -6.29 3.83 -15.87
N LEU A 85 -6.68 3.18 -14.76
CA LEU A 85 -6.05 1.93 -14.29
C LEU A 85 -6.42 0.71 -15.16
N ASP A 86 -7.31 0.88 -16.13
CA ASP A 86 -7.59 -0.12 -17.16
C ASP A 86 -6.42 -0.26 -18.15
N GLU A 87 -5.57 0.77 -18.27
CA GLU A 87 -4.36 0.79 -19.09
C GLU A 87 -3.12 0.79 -18.19
N ALA A 88 -2.07 0.09 -18.60
CA ALA A 88 -0.80 0.14 -17.89
C ALA A 88 -0.16 1.54 -18.06
N PRO A 89 0.56 2.06 -17.04
CA PRO A 89 1.30 3.31 -17.19
C PRO A 89 2.30 3.20 -18.33
N SER A 90 2.58 4.34 -18.98
CA SER A 90 3.54 4.38 -20.07
C SER A 90 4.99 4.37 -19.60
N ASP A 91 5.23 4.85 -18.38
CA ASP A 91 6.53 4.78 -17.73
C ASP A 91 6.71 3.43 -17.02
N GLU A 92 7.69 2.65 -17.46
CA GLU A 92 7.99 1.33 -16.91
C GLU A 92 8.31 1.34 -15.41
N SER A 93 8.85 2.45 -14.88
CA SER A 93 9.15 2.57 -13.44
C SER A 93 7.90 2.57 -12.57
N LEU A 94 6.72 2.81 -13.15
CA LEU A 94 5.43 2.79 -12.47
C LEU A 94 4.72 1.44 -12.54
N LEU A 95 5.20 0.49 -13.37
CA LEU A 95 4.54 -0.81 -13.57
C LEU A 95 4.48 -1.65 -12.29
N TYR A 96 5.52 -1.58 -11.45
CA TYR A 96 5.50 -2.20 -10.12
C TYR A 96 4.31 -1.72 -9.30
N TYR A 97 4.15 -0.40 -9.13
CA TYR A 97 3.08 0.20 -8.33
C TYR A 97 1.70 -0.09 -8.94
N TYR A 98 1.58 -0.02 -10.26
CA TYR A 98 0.36 -0.36 -10.98
C TYR A 98 -0.11 -1.77 -10.66
N HIS A 99 0.75 -2.77 -10.83
CA HIS A 99 0.41 -4.15 -10.54
C HIS A 99 0.20 -4.40 -9.06
N PHE A 100 1.04 -3.83 -8.20
CA PHE A 100 0.95 -3.98 -6.75
C PHE A 100 -0.38 -3.46 -6.19
N PHE A 101 -0.78 -2.25 -6.58
CA PHE A 101 -2.04 -1.66 -6.09
C PHE A 101 -3.26 -2.39 -6.65
N LYS A 102 -3.21 -2.81 -7.92
CA LYS A 102 -4.28 -3.60 -8.54
C LYS A 102 -4.45 -4.95 -7.85
N ALA A 103 -3.35 -5.63 -7.53
CA ALA A 103 -3.38 -6.88 -6.77
C ALA A 103 -3.98 -6.69 -5.38
N SER A 104 -3.51 -5.66 -4.66
CA SER A 104 -3.98 -5.34 -3.31
C SER A 104 -5.47 -5.02 -3.27
N HIS A 105 -5.98 -4.28 -4.25
CA HIS A 105 -7.40 -3.99 -4.38
C HIS A 105 -8.22 -5.23 -4.75
N ALA A 106 -7.71 -6.07 -5.65
CA ALA A 106 -8.36 -7.34 -6.02
C ALA A 106 -8.49 -8.27 -4.81
N THR A 107 -7.49 -8.34 -3.93
CA THR A 107 -7.54 -9.08 -2.67
C THR A 107 -8.68 -8.62 -1.78
N VAL A 108 -8.82 -7.31 -1.57
CA VAL A 108 -9.89 -6.74 -0.72
C VAL A 108 -11.28 -7.06 -1.29
N ASN A 109 -11.42 -7.08 -2.62
CA ASN A 109 -12.68 -7.40 -3.29
C ASN A 109 -12.94 -8.90 -3.46
N GLY A 110 -12.03 -9.76 -3.02
CA GLY A 110 -12.16 -11.21 -3.17
C GLY A 110 -11.87 -11.77 -4.57
N ASP A 111 -11.33 -10.96 -5.49
CA ASP A 111 -10.91 -11.43 -6.82
C ASP A 111 -9.50 -12.01 -6.77
N PHE A 112 -9.38 -13.18 -6.15
CA PHE A 112 -8.08 -13.79 -5.88
C PHE A 112 -7.32 -14.21 -7.13
N LYS A 113 -8.00 -14.50 -8.25
CA LYS A 113 -7.35 -14.82 -9.53
C LYS A 113 -6.66 -13.58 -10.12
N VAL A 114 -7.32 -12.43 -10.06
CA VAL A 114 -6.73 -11.16 -10.49
C VAL A 114 -5.60 -10.75 -9.55
N ALA A 115 -5.77 -10.96 -8.24
CA ALA A 115 -4.74 -10.70 -7.25
C ALA A 115 -3.47 -11.53 -7.51
N GLU A 116 -3.61 -12.85 -7.70
CA GLU A 116 -2.49 -13.77 -7.99
C GLU A 116 -1.67 -13.31 -9.19
N LYS A 117 -2.34 -13.06 -10.32
CA LYS A 117 -1.69 -12.61 -11.55
C LYS A 117 -0.88 -11.34 -11.30
N HIS A 118 -1.47 -10.35 -10.64
CA HIS A 118 -0.83 -9.05 -10.48
C HIS A 118 0.25 -9.03 -9.39
N TYR A 119 0.12 -9.83 -8.33
CA TYR A 119 1.21 -10.03 -7.38
C TYR A 119 2.42 -10.67 -8.05
N GLY A 120 2.23 -11.71 -8.88
CA GLY A 120 3.35 -12.34 -9.60
C GLY A 120 4.09 -11.39 -10.53
N ILE A 121 3.36 -10.51 -11.23
CA ILE A 121 3.98 -9.49 -12.07
C ILE A 121 4.70 -8.43 -11.21
N ALA A 122 4.06 -7.91 -10.16
CA ALA A 122 4.70 -6.92 -9.27
C ALA A 122 5.96 -7.47 -8.59
N GLU A 123 5.95 -8.75 -8.18
CA GLU A 123 7.11 -9.42 -7.57
C GLU A 123 8.31 -9.46 -8.53
N SER A 124 8.06 -9.67 -9.84
CA SER A 124 9.13 -9.66 -10.85
C SER A 124 9.89 -8.33 -10.94
N PHE A 125 9.25 -7.21 -10.55
CA PHE A 125 9.88 -5.89 -10.49
C PHE A 125 10.49 -5.55 -9.13
N LEU A 126 10.23 -6.36 -8.08
CA LEU A 126 10.61 -6.04 -6.70
C LEU A 126 12.13 -5.92 -6.51
N GLY A 127 12.93 -6.61 -7.34
CA GLY A 127 14.39 -6.49 -7.35
C GLY A 127 14.89 -5.09 -7.71
N ASN A 128 14.11 -4.31 -8.46
CA ASN A 128 14.46 -2.95 -8.87
C ASN A 128 14.12 -1.90 -7.79
N ILE A 129 13.23 -2.25 -6.85
CA ILE A 129 12.84 -1.37 -5.75
C ILE A 129 13.98 -1.31 -4.73
N GLN A 130 14.46 -0.10 -4.42
CA GLN A 130 15.53 0.08 -3.42
C GLN A 130 14.98 0.32 -2.01
N ASP A 131 13.78 0.91 -1.92
CA ASP A 131 13.16 1.25 -0.64
C ASP A 131 12.75 -0.02 0.14
N PRO A 132 13.39 -0.34 1.29
CA PRO A 132 13.03 -1.50 2.09
C PRO A 132 11.61 -1.40 2.65
N ILE A 133 11.10 -0.19 2.91
CA ILE A 133 9.74 0.03 3.41
C ILE A 133 8.73 -0.35 2.33
N GLU A 134 9.02 -0.04 1.07
CA GLU A 134 8.17 -0.46 -0.06
C GLU A 134 8.12 -1.98 -0.18
N LYS A 135 9.27 -2.65 -0.03
CA LYS A 135 9.33 -4.12 -0.01
C LYS A 135 8.54 -4.68 1.17
N ALA A 136 8.61 -4.07 2.35
CA ALA A 136 7.83 -4.49 3.50
C ALA A 136 6.33 -4.34 3.26
N GLU A 137 5.89 -3.25 2.62
CA GLU A 137 4.50 -3.02 2.25
C GLU A 137 4.01 -4.08 1.26
N PHE A 138 4.83 -4.44 0.27
CA PHE A 138 4.56 -5.54 -0.64
C PHE A 138 4.38 -6.87 0.11
N ASN A 139 5.34 -7.24 0.97
CA ASN A 139 5.29 -8.47 1.76
C ASN A 139 4.04 -8.52 2.66
N PHE A 140 3.65 -7.41 3.29
CA PHE A 140 2.47 -7.34 4.16
C PHE A 140 1.16 -7.51 3.39
N LYS A 141 1.01 -6.86 2.23
CA LYS A 141 -0.20 -7.03 1.42
C LYS A 141 -0.25 -8.41 0.76
N LEU A 142 0.89 -8.98 0.37
CA LEU A 142 0.97 -10.34 -0.16
C LEU A 142 0.65 -11.39 0.92
N SER A 143 1.07 -11.21 2.18
CA SER A 143 0.68 -12.09 3.28
C SER A 143 -0.83 -12.05 3.53
N SER A 144 -1.45 -10.87 3.41
CA SER A 144 -2.91 -10.71 3.50
C SER A 144 -3.63 -11.49 2.38
N TYR A 145 -3.10 -11.47 1.15
CA TYR A 145 -3.60 -12.32 0.07
C TYR A 145 -3.49 -13.82 0.41
N TYR A 146 -2.31 -14.26 0.86
CA TYR A 146 -2.10 -15.67 1.24
C TYR A 146 -3.01 -16.13 2.38
N TYR A 147 -3.41 -15.22 3.28
CA TYR A 147 -4.38 -15.53 4.31
C TYR A 147 -5.74 -15.88 3.70
N HIS A 148 -6.22 -15.09 2.74
CA HIS A 148 -7.50 -15.32 2.09
C HIS A 148 -7.51 -16.60 1.24
N VAL A 149 -6.41 -16.95 0.58
CA VAL A 149 -6.28 -18.21 -0.17
C VAL A 149 -5.83 -19.39 0.69
N CYS A 150 -5.89 -19.26 2.02
CA CYS A 150 -5.66 -20.33 2.99
C CYS A 150 -4.26 -20.98 2.88
N GLN A 151 -3.22 -20.16 2.71
CA GLN A 151 -1.81 -20.56 2.69
C GLN A 151 -1.06 -20.06 3.94
N PRO A 152 -1.37 -20.57 5.15
CA PRO A 152 -0.90 -19.99 6.42
C PRO A 152 0.63 -19.97 6.58
N ILE A 153 1.34 -20.94 6.00
CA ILE A 153 2.82 -20.96 6.03
C ILE A 153 3.39 -19.76 5.27
N LEU A 154 2.81 -19.42 4.11
CA LEU A 154 3.19 -18.25 3.34
C LEU A 154 2.80 -16.96 4.07
N VAL A 155 1.65 -16.94 4.75
CA VAL A 155 1.29 -15.79 5.61
C VAL A 155 2.37 -15.52 6.63
N ILE A 156 2.82 -16.54 7.37
CA ILE A 156 3.88 -16.42 8.38
C ILE A 156 5.16 -15.89 7.73
N GLN A 157 5.62 -16.51 6.65
CA GLN A 157 6.85 -16.12 5.98
C GLN A 157 6.85 -14.65 5.54
N TYR A 158 5.79 -14.20 4.86
CA TYR A 158 5.73 -12.85 4.30
C TYR A 158 5.39 -11.80 5.37
N ALA A 159 4.49 -12.09 6.31
CA ALA A 159 4.15 -11.17 7.39
C ALA A 159 5.33 -10.96 8.35
N THR A 160 6.11 -12.00 8.67
CA THR A 160 7.33 -11.85 9.51
C THR A 160 8.38 -10.99 8.81
N ARG A 161 8.60 -11.16 7.49
CA ARG A 161 9.53 -10.30 6.72
C ARG A 161 9.12 -8.83 6.78
N ALA A 162 7.84 -8.54 6.58
CA ALA A 162 7.30 -7.19 6.67
C ALA A 162 7.46 -6.62 8.08
N ARG A 163 7.03 -7.37 9.10
CA ARG A 163 7.11 -7.01 10.51
C ARG A 163 8.53 -6.61 10.91
N ASN A 164 9.52 -7.46 10.59
CA ASN A 164 10.93 -7.22 10.94
C ASN A 164 11.49 -5.95 10.30
N THR A 165 10.95 -5.54 9.14
CA THR A 165 11.38 -4.30 8.47
C THR A 165 10.73 -3.07 9.11
N PHE A 166 9.46 -3.17 9.54
CA PHE A 166 8.75 -2.08 10.18
C PHE A 166 9.15 -1.87 11.65
N GLU A 167 9.61 -2.92 12.32
CA GLU A 167 9.99 -2.88 13.73
C GLU A 167 11.11 -1.86 13.99
N GLY A 168 10.89 -1.00 14.99
CA GLY A 168 11.84 0.06 15.36
C GLY A 168 11.81 1.30 14.46
N LEU A 169 11.05 1.31 13.36
CA LEU A 169 10.90 2.49 12.51
C LEU A 169 9.85 3.46 13.06
N TYR A 170 10.23 4.73 13.20
CA TYR A 170 9.33 5.79 13.64
C TYR A 170 8.14 5.95 12.69
N GLY A 171 6.91 5.95 13.24
CA GLY A 171 5.68 6.08 12.47
C GLY A 171 5.16 4.77 11.83
N TYR A 172 5.75 3.61 12.13
CA TYR A 172 5.33 2.31 11.59
C TYR A 172 4.81 1.33 12.66
N SER A 173 4.55 1.80 13.88
CA SER A 173 3.92 1.03 14.98
C SER A 173 2.63 0.32 14.52
N ARG A 174 1.74 1.05 13.83
CA ARG A 174 0.49 0.49 13.29
C ARG A 174 0.73 -0.64 12.28
N LYS A 175 1.80 -0.54 11.48
CA LYS A 175 2.18 -1.61 10.54
C LYS A 175 2.70 -2.83 11.25
N VAL A 176 3.47 -2.67 12.33
CA VAL A 176 3.90 -3.79 13.19
C VAL A 176 2.69 -4.48 13.81
N ALA A 177 1.77 -3.72 14.41
CA ALA A 177 0.53 -4.27 14.97
C ALA A 177 -0.33 -4.99 13.92
N ALA A 178 -0.43 -4.43 12.71
CA ALA A 178 -1.14 -5.05 11.61
C ALA A 178 -0.48 -6.39 11.17
N CYS A 179 0.85 -6.45 11.12
CA CYS A 179 1.57 -7.70 10.84
C CYS A 179 1.31 -8.74 11.94
N ASP A 180 1.33 -8.33 13.21
CA ASP A 180 1.03 -9.20 14.36
C ASP A 180 -0.40 -9.75 14.27
N ASN A 181 -1.40 -8.94 13.90
CA ASN A 181 -2.76 -9.44 13.67
C ASN A 181 -2.80 -10.53 12.59
N VAL A 182 -2.13 -10.30 11.45
CA VAL A 182 -2.10 -11.28 10.34
C VAL A 182 -1.37 -12.57 10.74
N LEU A 183 -0.29 -12.47 11.53
CA LEU A 183 0.41 -13.62 12.10
C LEU A 183 -0.47 -14.41 13.07
N GLY A 184 -1.19 -13.71 13.96
CA GLY A 184 -2.16 -14.34 14.86
C GLY A 184 -3.26 -15.08 14.10
N LEU A 185 -3.79 -14.47 13.04
CA LEU A 185 -4.78 -15.11 12.16
C LEU A 185 -4.23 -16.37 11.46
N ALA A 186 -2.96 -16.37 11.05
CA ALA A 186 -2.31 -17.55 10.50
C ALA A 186 -2.17 -18.67 11.54
N CYS A 187 -1.80 -18.33 12.78
CA CYS A 187 -1.71 -19.28 13.89
C CYS A 187 -3.08 -19.91 14.20
N VAL A 188 -4.16 -19.12 14.18
CA VAL A 188 -5.53 -19.65 14.31
C VAL A 188 -5.85 -20.66 13.21
N LYS A 189 -5.45 -20.40 11.96
CA LYS A 189 -5.65 -21.36 10.84
C LYS A 189 -4.88 -22.67 11.03
N LEU A 190 -3.81 -22.65 11.81
CA LEU A 190 -3.00 -23.83 12.16
C LEU A 190 -3.42 -24.49 13.49
N ASN A 191 -4.42 -23.95 14.18
CA ASN A 191 -4.83 -24.33 15.55
C ASN A 191 -3.77 -24.06 16.64
N GLU A 192 -2.83 -23.15 16.38
CA GLU A 192 -1.80 -22.71 17.31
C GLU A 192 -2.33 -21.54 18.16
N PHE A 193 -3.33 -21.80 19.00
CA PHE A 193 -4.10 -20.76 19.69
C PHE A 193 -3.28 -19.95 20.69
N GLU A 194 -2.36 -20.59 21.42
CA GLU A 194 -1.48 -19.89 22.37
C GLU A 194 -0.57 -18.89 21.64
N GLN A 195 0.01 -19.30 20.52
CA GLN A 195 0.85 -18.42 19.70
C GLN A 195 0.03 -17.30 19.05
N ALA A 196 -1.22 -17.60 18.66
CA ALA A 196 -2.13 -16.58 18.15
C ALA A 196 -2.43 -15.50 19.18
N GLU A 197 -2.68 -15.88 20.43
CA GLU A 197 -2.93 -14.96 21.54
C GLU A 197 -1.73 -14.04 21.78
N VAL A 198 -0.50 -14.57 21.76
CA VAL A 198 0.73 -13.77 21.89
C VAL A 198 0.78 -12.67 20.83
N TYR A 199 0.49 -13.00 19.57
CA TYR A 199 0.50 -12.01 18.49
C TYR A 199 -0.63 -10.98 18.64
N PHE A 200 -1.86 -11.39 18.96
CA PHE A 200 -2.96 -10.46 19.17
C PHE A 200 -2.72 -9.52 20.35
N MET A 201 -2.13 -10.03 21.44
CA MET A 201 -1.77 -9.22 22.60
C MET A 201 -0.66 -8.22 22.28
N SER A 202 0.38 -8.64 21.53
CA SER A 202 1.42 -7.73 21.03
C SER A 202 0.82 -6.57 20.22
N SER A 203 -0.05 -6.90 19.26
CA SER A 203 -0.76 -5.91 18.44
C SER A 203 -1.58 -4.92 19.28
N LEU A 204 -2.35 -5.42 20.24
CA LEU A 204 -3.14 -4.59 21.15
C LEU A 204 -2.26 -3.66 22.00
N ASP A 205 -1.15 -4.18 22.53
CA ASP A 205 -0.25 -3.41 23.37
C ASP A 205 0.50 -2.31 22.61
N ILE A 206 0.81 -2.54 21.33
CA ILE A 206 1.36 -1.51 20.44
C ILE A 206 0.32 -0.42 20.21
N LEU A 207 -0.91 -0.79 19.81
CA LEU A 207 -1.96 0.19 19.46
C LEU A 207 -2.48 0.99 20.66
N LYS A 208 -2.36 0.48 21.89
CA LYS A 208 -2.70 1.25 23.11
C LYS A 208 -1.69 2.34 23.47
N LYS A 209 -0.45 2.23 22.98
CA LYS A 209 0.64 3.18 23.25
C LYS A 209 0.77 4.26 22.18
N ASP A 210 0.07 4.09 21.07
CA ASP A 210 0.11 4.90 19.83
C ASP A 210 -0.99 5.97 19.81
#